data_AF-A0A2M8URF0-F1
#
_entry.id   AF-A0A2M8URF0-F1
#
_cell.length_a   1.000
_cell.length_b   1.000
_cell.length_c   1.000
_cell.angle_alpha   90.00
_cell.angle_beta   90.00
_cell.angle_gamma   90.00
#
_symmetry.space_group_name_H-M   'P 1'
#
loop_
_entity.id
_entity.type
_entity.pdbx_description
1 polymer ?
#
loop_
_entity_poly.entity_id
_entity_poly.type
_entity_poly.pdbx_seq_one_letter_code
_entity_poly.pdbx_strand_id
1 'polypeptide(L)'
;MIGWILSGLTAIRALGMRVGLRGDVRIHGPRARRRRSVVSAGPEPLLCFGLLMAAGNGPVSSSLLREPSEGATPLVDELAECWGIRDARTARSTLQGMLLEAHGQQLDGDFKRLQRNESSAFDGEQRLRWQRAKQAWLKAGLVLPGELSMAAHEYECIAWLARRCHACGYLTEAEAWLALAWVAEAAIRTFADWQAYAASFVLGQATLLRDGQQTALAIRAFKELVGSGKGAEASAGLWQKYPLAGIRVAEVVLQWEHVIEMTGLPSRQTLLAFGALIATSGGARADTLALAPHEHELNRLWLAEHWRATDRDQVVQRLDWLLNDGSRGKLDAMLERFGGAAGDPEQAAGPVVRRVRFDQARRALLKAGHDPESIDECRTLLAYDLERAAFGARLAYSAGLLDEDHLWNALRHMARQARAAFDCWEQYLISVSLGHALANEDWEAGKRLIRSGMELLDGITPFAEFPSPWQACPLALLPILHPVAPVACRAPGDSYRT
;
A
#
# COMPACT_ATOMS: atom_id res chain seq x y z
N MET A 1 -9.94 3.55 21.83
CA MET A 1 -8.46 3.47 21.80
C MET A 1 -8.11 2.59 20.60
N ILE A 2 -7.73 3.21 19.48
CA ILE A 2 -7.47 2.52 18.20
C ILE A 2 -6.21 3.20 17.65
N GLY A 3 -5.11 2.45 17.50
CA GLY A 3 -3.82 3.04 17.09
C GLY A 3 -2.56 2.28 17.50
N TRP A 4 -2.62 0.95 17.67
CA TRP A 4 -1.43 0.11 17.91
C TRP A 4 -1.63 -1.26 17.26
N ILE A 5 -1.26 -1.39 15.98
CA ILE A 5 -1.16 -2.71 15.30
C ILE A 5 0.20 -2.86 14.57
N LEU A 6 0.85 -1.78 14.11
CA LEU A 6 2.07 -1.87 13.27
C LEU A 6 3.20 -0.90 13.68
N SER A 7 3.33 -0.57 14.96
CA SER A 7 4.44 0.25 15.46
C SER A 7 5.60 -0.62 15.96
N GLY A 8 6.28 -1.29 15.02
CA GLY A 8 7.14 -2.46 15.27
C GLY A 8 8.55 -2.45 14.67
N LEU A 9 9.29 -1.34 14.78
CA LEU A 9 10.76 -1.22 14.59
C LEU A 9 11.39 -1.73 13.26
N THR A 10 11.99 -0.79 12.54
CA THR A 10 13.02 -1.02 11.53
C THR A 10 14.29 -1.71 12.09
N ALA A 11 14.41 -3.04 11.95
CA ALA A 11 15.69 -3.76 12.15
C ALA A 11 15.78 -5.20 11.56
N ILE A 12 16.67 -5.39 10.56
CA ILE A 12 17.62 -6.53 10.42
C ILE A 12 17.16 -7.93 9.87
N ARG A 13 17.70 -8.30 8.68
CA ARG A 13 18.05 -9.65 8.08
C ARG A 13 16.93 -10.63 7.62
N ALA A 14 17.19 -11.71 6.84
CA ALA A 14 18.03 -12.00 5.63
C ALA A 14 17.91 -13.51 5.19
N LEU A 15 18.22 -13.86 3.91
CA LEU A 15 18.20 -15.21 3.23
C LEU A 15 16.80 -15.88 3.06
N GLY A 16 16.46 -16.76 2.08
CA GLY A 16 17.08 -17.39 0.88
C GLY A 16 16.28 -18.67 0.49
N MET A 17 16.17 -19.24 -0.74
CA MET A 17 16.65 -18.92 -2.11
C MET A 17 15.57 -19.19 -3.22
N ARG A 18 15.71 -20.12 -4.20
CA ARG A 18 14.82 -20.30 -5.41
C ARG A 18 14.90 -21.68 -6.12
N VAL A 19 13.89 -21.99 -6.98
CA VAL A 19 13.91 -22.57 -8.38
C VAL A 19 12.54 -23.23 -8.75
N GLY A 20 11.96 -23.20 -9.96
CA GLY A 20 12.04 -22.25 -11.10
C GLY A 20 12.25 -22.81 -12.54
N LEU A 21 11.20 -23.11 -13.34
CA LEU A 21 11.25 -23.34 -14.83
C LEU A 21 9.89 -23.07 -15.56
N ARG A 22 9.93 -22.88 -16.89
CA ARG A 22 8.91 -22.18 -17.74
C ARG A 22 7.97 -23.08 -18.59
N GLY A 23 6.85 -22.49 -19.04
CA GLY A 23 6.07 -22.91 -20.21
C GLY A 23 4.99 -21.87 -20.59
N ASP A 24 5.12 -21.22 -21.75
CA ASP A 24 4.33 -20.03 -22.10
C ASP A 24 2.98 -20.36 -22.79
N VAL A 25 1.90 -19.72 -22.32
CA VAL A 25 0.62 -19.56 -23.05
C VAL A 25 0.11 -18.15 -22.78
N ARG A 26 -0.07 -17.35 -23.83
CA ARG A 26 -0.57 -15.96 -23.72
C ARG A 26 -2.09 -15.91 -23.83
N ILE A 27 -2.75 -15.31 -22.83
CA ILE A 27 -4.17 -14.93 -22.88
C ILE A 27 -4.31 -13.50 -22.31
N HIS A 28 -5.17 -12.68 -22.91
CA HIS A 28 -5.28 -11.25 -22.60
C HIS A 28 -5.89 -10.96 -21.21
N GLY A 29 -5.28 -10.02 -20.50
CA GLY A 29 -5.69 -9.57 -19.16
C GLY A 29 -6.87 -8.58 -19.13
N PRO A 30 -7.22 -8.06 -17.94
CA PRO A 30 -8.38 -7.20 -17.74
C PRO A 30 -8.28 -5.85 -18.48
N ARG A 31 -9.44 -5.25 -18.78
CA ARG A 31 -9.55 -4.01 -19.55
C ARG A 31 -9.03 -2.82 -18.75
N ALA A 32 -7.80 -2.39 -19.03
CA ALA A 32 -7.26 -1.12 -18.53
C ALA A 32 -8.21 0.05 -18.84
N ARG A 33 -8.59 0.81 -17.81
CA ARG A 33 -9.36 2.05 -17.96
C ARG A 33 -8.53 3.02 -18.80
N ARG A 34 -9.02 3.38 -20.00
CA ARG A 34 -8.28 4.20 -20.97
C ARG A 34 -7.89 5.57 -20.39
N ARG A 35 -6.68 5.68 -19.85
CA ARG A 35 -6.03 6.96 -19.53
C ARG A 35 -5.87 7.73 -20.86
N ARG A 36 -6.58 8.86 -20.98
CA ARG A 36 -6.68 9.64 -22.22
C ARG A 36 -5.35 10.37 -22.47
N SER A 37 -4.68 10.11 -23.60
CA SER A 37 -3.41 10.81 -23.90
C SER A 37 -3.67 12.26 -24.30
N VAL A 38 -2.92 13.18 -23.68
CA VAL A 38 -2.85 14.60 -24.04
C VAL A 38 -1.38 14.97 -23.91
N VAL A 39 -0.77 15.44 -25.00
CA VAL A 39 0.66 15.71 -25.13
C VAL A 39 1.15 16.67 -24.04
N SER A 40 1.99 16.21 -23.09
CA SER A 40 2.57 17.10 -22.07
C SER A 40 3.76 16.51 -21.31
N ALA A 41 4.98 16.91 -21.72
CA ALA A 41 6.26 16.78 -20.99
C ALA A 41 6.73 15.35 -20.68
N GLY A 42 8.04 15.11 -20.84
CA GLY A 42 8.67 13.84 -20.51
C GLY A 42 8.71 13.56 -19.01
N PRO A 43 9.45 12.53 -18.56
CA PRO A 43 9.46 12.11 -17.17
C PRO A 43 10.15 13.12 -16.21
N GLU A 44 10.84 14.15 -16.75
CA GLU A 44 11.66 15.11 -15.99
C GLU A 44 10.97 15.78 -14.77
N PRO A 45 9.66 16.11 -14.76
CA PRO A 45 8.99 16.66 -13.59
C PRO A 45 9.06 15.76 -12.34
N LEU A 46 9.22 14.43 -12.53
CA LEU A 46 9.34 13.49 -11.42
C LEU A 46 10.69 13.61 -10.68
N LEU A 47 11.70 14.25 -11.28
CA LEU A 47 13.00 14.52 -10.64
C LEU A 47 12.93 15.58 -9.54
N CYS A 48 11.78 16.25 -9.38
CA CYS A 48 11.50 17.12 -8.23
C CYS A 48 11.51 16.36 -6.90
N PHE A 49 11.21 15.05 -6.90
CA PHE A 49 11.11 14.23 -5.69
C PHE A 49 12.46 13.67 -5.24
N GLY A 50 12.71 13.65 -3.94
CA GLY A 50 13.97 13.23 -3.30
C GLY A 50 15.03 14.35 -3.19
N LEU A 51 14.71 15.57 -3.63
CA LEU A 51 15.65 16.71 -3.58
C LEU A 51 15.79 17.31 -2.18
N LEU A 52 14.76 17.25 -1.32
CA LEU A 52 14.87 17.71 0.07
C LEU A 52 15.68 16.72 0.91
N MET A 53 15.52 15.42 0.66
CA MET A 53 16.33 14.38 1.30
C MET A 53 17.82 14.51 0.91
N ALA A 54 18.10 14.83 -0.36
CA ALA A 54 19.46 14.99 -0.86
C ALA A 54 20.27 16.09 -0.15
N ALA A 55 19.62 17.18 0.25
CA ALA A 55 20.27 18.31 0.92
C ALA A 55 20.91 17.95 2.27
N GLY A 56 20.44 16.89 2.92
CA GLY A 56 20.94 16.42 4.21
C GLY A 56 21.74 15.11 4.17
N ASN A 57 21.72 14.39 3.04
CA ASN A 57 22.19 13.00 2.93
C ASN A 57 23.03 12.73 1.66
N GLY A 58 23.34 13.75 0.87
CA GLY A 58 24.18 13.65 -0.33
C GLY A 58 23.37 13.79 -1.64
N PRO A 59 24.01 14.33 -2.70
CA PRO A 59 23.33 14.74 -3.92
C PRO A 59 22.77 13.55 -4.71
N VAL A 60 21.67 13.81 -5.43
CA VAL A 60 21.09 12.91 -6.43
C VAL A 60 21.26 13.54 -7.81
N SER A 61 21.56 12.72 -8.82
CA SER A 61 21.76 13.19 -10.20
C SER A 61 20.53 13.93 -10.73
N SER A 62 20.75 15.03 -11.46
CA SER A 62 19.71 15.78 -12.20
C SER A 62 19.19 15.06 -13.45
N SER A 63 19.70 13.86 -13.73
CA SER A 63 19.26 12.96 -14.80
C SER A 63 19.31 11.50 -14.33
N LEU A 64 18.45 10.65 -14.87
CA LEU A 64 18.55 9.19 -14.72
C LEU A 64 19.32 8.53 -15.89
N LEU A 65 19.95 9.33 -16.77
CA LEU A 65 20.99 8.82 -17.66
C LEU A 65 22.21 8.41 -16.82
N ARG A 66 22.58 7.14 -16.91
CA ARG A 66 23.69 6.56 -16.15
C ARG A 66 25.04 6.96 -16.76
N GLU A 67 25.66 8.01 -16.21
CA GLU A 67 27.07 8.30 -16.48
C GLU A 67 27.99 7.28 -15.79
N PRO A 68 29.09 6.84 -16.43
CA PRO A 68 30.05 5.92 -15.81
C PRO A 68 30.84 6.64 -14.72
N SER A 69 30.47 6.43 -13.45
CA SER A 69 31.10 7.15 -12.32
C SER A 69 32.23 6.35 -11.65
N GLU A 70 33.38 7.00 -11.50
CA GLU A 70 34.51 6.50 -10.68
C GLU A 70 34.22 6.57 -9.16
N GLY A 71 33.04 7.07 -8.76
CA GLY A 71 32.62 7.28 -7.37
C GLY A 71 31.54 6.31 -6.88
N ALA A 72 31.33 5.16 -7.53
CA ALA A 72 30.26 4.23 -7.16
C ALA A 72 30.48 3.50 -5.81
N THR A 73 31.72 3.29 -5.39
CA THR A 73 32.04 2.44 -4.21
C THR A 73 31.53 3.00 -2.88
N PRO A 74 31.79 4.28 -2.49
CA PRO A 74 31.30 4.82 -1.22
C PRO A 74 29.77 4.85 -1.13
N LEU A 75 29.11 5.03 -2.28
CA LEU A 75 27.66 5.00 -2.42
C LEU A 75 27.09 3.59 -2.18
N VAL A 76 27.76 2.54 -2.68
CA VAL A 76 27.38 1.14 -2.45
C VAL A 76 27.52 0.75 -0.98
N ASP A 77 28.62 1.16 -0.33
CA ASP A 77 28.86 0.86 1.08
C ASP A 77 27.79 1.50 1.99
N GLU A 78 27.44 2.76 1.75
CA GLU A 78 26.37 3.45 2.51
C GLU A 78 24.99 2.77 2.35
N LEU A 79 24.65 2.31 1.14
CA LEU A 79 23.40 1.55 0.92
C LEU A 79 23.42 0.20 1.64
N ALA A 80 24.57 -0.46 1.69
CA ALA A 80 24.74 -1.76 2.35
C ALA A 80 24.71 -1.67 3.89
N GLU A 81 25.20 -0.56 4.46
CA GLU A 81 25.24 -0.30 5.90
C GLU A 81 23.93 0.31 6.42
N CYS A 82 23.47 1.42 5.84
CA CYS A 82 22.31 2.17 6.33
C CYS A 82 20.97 1.55 5.94
N TRP A 83 20.89 0.88 4.77
CA TRP A 83 19.64 0.36 4.20
C TRP A 83 19.64 -1.16 4.00
N GLY A 84 20.76 -1.84 4.22
CA GLY A 84 20.92 -3.27 3.96
C GLY A 84 20.88 -3.67 2.48
N ILE A 85 20.92 -2.70 1.57
CA ILE A 85 20.81 -2.90 0.11
C ILE A 85 22.19 -3.23 -0.46
N ARG A 86 22.31 -4.43 -1.04
CA ARG A 86 23.59 -5.00 -1.51
C ARG A 86 23.54 -5.46 -2.98
N ASP A 87 22.34 -5.56 -3.54
CA ASP A 87 22.05 -6.04 -4.88
C ASP A 87 20.67 -5.53 -5.35
N ALA A 88 20.34 -5.81 -6.62
CA ALA A 88 19.04 -5.45 -7.20
C ALA A 88 17.83 -6.03 -6.44
N ARG A 89 17.95 -7.25 -5.90
CA ARG A 89 16.86 -7.93 -5.19
C ARG A 89 16.54 -7.24 -3.86
N THR A 90 17.58 -6.93 -3.08
CA THR A 90 17.45 -6.21 -1.82
C THR A 90 16.98 -4.78 -2.04
N ALA A 91 17.47 -4.08 -3.08
CA ALA A 91 16.95 -2.76 -3.46
C ALA A 91 15.44 -2.76 -3.72
N ARG A 92 14.96 -3.65 -4.61
CA ARG A 92 13.52 -3.78 -4.91
C ARG A 92 12.71 -4.19 -3.68
N SER A 93 13.20 -5.13 -2.89
CA SER A 93 12.49 -5.63 -1.70
C SER A 93 12.34 -4.54 -0.63
N THR A 94 13.37 -3.74 -0.40
CA THR A 94 13.34 -2.61 0.55
C THR A 94 12.41 -1.52 0.05
N LEU A 95 12.55 -1.10 -1.21
CA LEU A 95 11.67 -0.07 -1.80
C LEU A 95 10.21 -0.53 -1.84
N GLN A 96 9.91 -1.80 -2.15
CA GLN A 96 8.55 -2.34 -2.08
C GLN A 96 7.97 -2.28 -0.67
N GLY A 97 8.78 -2.51 0.37
CA GLY A 97 8.37 -2.31 1.77
C GLY A 97 8.00 -0.86 2.03
N MET A 98 8.90 0.08 1.72
CA MET A 98 8.68 1.52 1.93
C MET A 98 7.46 2.06 1.18
N LEU A 99 7.22 1.61 -0.07
CA LEU A 99 6.03 1.99 -0.85
C LEU A 99 4.72 1.57 -0.13
N LEU A 100 4.69 0.36 0.44
CA LEU A 100 3.53 -0.14 1.18
C LEU A 100 3.35 0.58 2.53
N GLU A 101 4.42 0.77 3.30
CA GLU A 101 4.41 1.50 4.57
C GLU A 101 3.89 2.94 4.39
N ALA A 102 4.42 3.65 3.40
CA ALA A 102 4.03 5.02 3.05
C ALA A 102 2.57 5.16 2.58
N HIS A 103 2.02 4.11 1.98
CA HIS A 103 0.60 4.04 1.64
C HIS A 103 -0.29 3.80 2.86
N GLY A 104 0.15 2.94 3.78
CA GLY A 104 -0.54 2.66 5.05
C GLY A 104 -0.74 3.92 5.91
N GLN A 105 0.15 4.92 5.79
CA GLN A 105 0.05 6.23 6.46
C GLN A 105 -0.18 6.12 7.99
N GLN A 106 0.43 5.13 8.62
CA GLN A 106 0.12 4.72 10.00
C GLN A 106 0.28 5.85 11.01
N LEU A 107 1.35 6.65 10.88
CA LEU A 107 1.67 7.75 11.78
C LEU A 107 0.89 9.05 11.48
N ASP A 108 0.17 9.13 10.37
CA ASP A 108 -0.48 10.37 9.92
C ASP A 108 -1.61 10.82 10.88
N GLY A 109 -2.34 9.86 11.45
CA GLY A 109 -3.36 10.12 12.47
C GLY A 109 -2.76 10.71 13.74
N ASP A 110 -1.66 10.15 14.23
CA ASP A 110 -0.91 10.67 15.39
C ASP A 110 -0.27 12.03 15.10
N PHE A 111 0.18 12.26 13.87
CA PHE A 111 0.79 13.52 13.47
C PHE A 111 -0.24 14.65 13.38
N LYS A 112 -1.47 14.34 12.97
CA LYS A 112 -2.61 15.28 13.05
C LYS A 112 -2.99 15.59 14.50
N ARG A 113 -2.94 14.61 15.40
CA ARG A 113 -3.13 14.84 16.85
C ARG A 113 -2.02 15.70 17.45
N LEU A 114 -0.76 15.44 17.08
CA LEU A 114 0.41 16.26 17.47
C LEU A 114 0.25 17.72 17.05
N GLN A 115 -0.18 17.98 15.81
CA GLN A 115 -0.44 19.33 15.29
C GLN A 115 -1.50 20.10 16.11
N ARG A 116 -2.49 19.39 16.65
CA ARG A 116 -3.57 19.92 17.50
C ARG A 116 -3.21 19.94 19.00
N ASN A 117 -1.99 19.52 19.36
CA ASN A 117 -1.52 19.33 20.74
C ASN A 117 -2.35 18.32 21.56
N GLU A 118 -3.00 17.37 20.89
CA GLU A 118 -3.76 16.27 21.48
C GLU A 118 -2.82 15.15 22.00
N SER A 119 -3.41 14.06 22.51
CA SER A 119 -2.66 12.85 22.88
C SER A 119 -2.24 12.07 21.62
N SER A 120 -0.99 11.65 21.56
CA SER A 120 -0.36 11.01 20.39
C SER A 120 0.68 9.99 20.82
N ALA A 121 1.02 9.04 19.94
CA ALA A 121 2.15 8.12 20.09
C ALA A 121 3.52 8.84 20.22
N PHE A 122 3.62 10.09 19.74
CA PHE A 122 4.84 10.89 19.84
C PHE A 122 5.13 11.37 21.27
N ASP A 123 6.36 11.13 21.74
CA ASP A 123 6.84 11.51 23.07
C ASP A 123 7.12 13.03 23.22
N GLY A 124 7.53 13.44 24.42
CA GLY A 124 7.83 14.84 24.72
C GLY A 124 9.07 15.40 24.01
N GLU A 125 10.07 14.55 23.69
CA GLU A 125 11.27 14.93 22.95
C GLU A 125 10.93 15.16 21.46
N GLN A 126 10.15 14.26 20.86
CA GLN A 126 9.62 14.36 19.50
C GLN A 126 8.72 15.59 19.36
N ARG A 127 7.82 15.83 20.33
CA ARG A 127 6.97 17.03 20.38
C ARG A 127 7.79 18.32 20.45
N LEU A 128 8.87 18.34 21.24
CA LEU A 128 9.77 19.50 21.33
C LEU A 128 10.55 19.72 20.03
N ARG A 129 11.00 18.65 19.36
CA ARG A 129 11.66 18.74 18.04
C ARG A 129 10.70 19.29 16.97
N TRP A 130 9.46 18.81 16.93
CA TRP A 130 8.41 19.35 16.05
C TRP A 130 8.15 20.84 16.30
N GLN A 131 8.04 21.27 17.57
CA GLN A 131 7.85 22.69 17.91
C GLN A 131 9.03 23.56 17.45
N ARG A 132 10.27 23.09 17.63
CA ARG A 132 11.48 23.79 17.16
C ARG A 132 11.52 23.90 15.64
N ALA A 133 11.16 22.84 14.91
CA ALA A 133 11.09 22.87 13.46
C ALA A 133 10.00 23.83 12.94
N LYS A 134 8.82 23.84 13.58
CA LYS A 134 7.75 24.81 13.30
C LYS A 134 8.22 26.25 13.53
N GLN A 135 8.94 26.52 14.62
CA GLN A 135 9.51 27.85 14.89
C GLN A 135 10.57 28.24 13.85
N ALA A 136 11.44 27.31 13.44
CA ALA A 136 12.45 27.55 12.41
C ALA A 136 11.82 27.87 11.04
N TRP A 137 10.77 27.12 10.65
CA TRP A 137 10.00 27.35 9.42
C TRP A 137 9.39 28.75 9.38
N LEU A 138 8.71 29.16 10.47
CA LEU A 138 8.11 30.49 10.59
C LEU A 138 9.17 31.60 10.63
N LYS A 139 10.28 31.40 11.36
CA LYS A 139 11.42 32.35 11.40
C LYS A 139 12.09 32.52 10.04
N ALA A 140 12.01 31.51 9.17
CA ALA A 140 12.48 31.59 7.80
C ALA A 140 11.54 32.42 6.88
N GLY A 141 10.40 32.92 7.38
CA GLY A 141 9.42 33.69 6.61
C GLY A 141 8.49 32.84 5.76
N LEU A 142 8.39 31.53 6.06
CA LEU A 142 7.57 30.59 5.30
C LEU A 142 6.20 30.40 5.98
N VAL A 143 5.12 30.44 5.19
CA VAL A 143 3.77 30.18 5.70
C VAL A 143 3.64 28.69 6.03
N LEU A 144 2.97 28.36 7.14
CA LEU A 144 2.67 26.99 7.52
C LEU A 144 1.29 26.58 6.96
N PRO A 145 1.17 25.47 6.21
CA PRO A 145 -0.10 24.90 5.79
C PRO A 145 -1.04 24.55 6.95
N GLY A 146 -2.35 24.52 6.68
CA GLY A 146 -3.37 24.22 7.69
C GLY A 146 -3.44 22.74 8.12
N GLU A 147 -3.07 21.81 7.24
CA GLU A 147 -2.89 20.39 7.56
C GLU A 147 -1.54 19.91 7.01
N LEU A 148 -0.78 19.19 7.83
CA LEU A 148 0.47 18.53 7.45
C LEU A 148 0.31 17.01 7.54
N SER A 149 1.13 16.29 6.77
CA SER A 149 1.15 14.82 6.74
C SER A 149 2.56 14.28 6.94
N MET A 150 2.69 13.08 7.52
CA MET A 150 3.99 12.38 7.57
C MET A 150 4.46 11.92 6.18
N ALA A 151 3.52 11.74 5.24
CA ALA A 151 3.78 11.06 3.97
C ALA A 151 4.86 11.72 3.11
N ALA A 152 5.05 13.04 3.20
CA ALA A 152 6.11 13.74 2.46
C ALA A 152 7.52 13.29 2.86
N HIS A 153 7.74 12.87 4.11
CA HIS A 153 9.03 12.29 4.53
C HIS A 153 9.29 10.95 3.84
N GLU A 154 8.30 10.07 3.85
CA GLU A 154 8.37 8.75 3.25
C GLU A 154 8.56 8.85 1.72
N TYR A 155 7.80 9.73 1.07
CA TYR A 155 7.88 10.04 -0.36
C TYR A 155 9.27 10.55 -0.79
N GLU A 156 9.86 11.50 -0.04
CA GLU A 156 11.23 11.97 -0.29
C GLU A 156 12.26 10.85 -0.11
N CYS A 157 12.14 10.03 0.93
CA CYS A 157 13.04 8.90 1.18
C CYS A 157 12.97 7.85 0.06
N ILE A 158 11.76 7.46 -0.38
CA ILE A 158 11.55 6.52 -1.49
C ILE A 158 12.18 7.06 -2.79
N ALA A 159 11.87 8.31 -3.15
CA ALA A 159 12.35 8.92 -4.38
C ALA A 159 13.88 9.07 -4.40
N TRP A 160 14.47 9.51 -3.29
CA TRP A 160 15.92 9.62 -3.12
C TRP A 160 16.60 8.25 -3.19
N LEU A 161 16.08 7.25 -2.48
CA LEU A 161 16.66 5.91 -2.44
C LEU A 161 16.56 5.21 -3.79
N ALA A 162 15.44 5.34 -4.52
CA ALA A 162 15.29 4.81 -5.87
C ALA A 162 16.33 5.39 -6.83
N ARG A 163 16.56 6.72 -6.80
CA ARG A 163 17.59 7.40 -7.61
C ARG A 163 19.00 6.92 -7.29
N ARG A 164 19.32 6.70 -5.99
CA ARG A 164 20.63 6.15 -5.56
C ARG A 164 20.81 4.68 -5.96
N CYS A 165 19.78 3.84 -5.81
CA CYS A 165 19.81 2.45 -6.26
C CYS A 165 19.96 2.35 -7.78
N HIS A 166 19.36 3.25 -8.55
CA HIS A 166 19.59 3.34 -9.99
C HIS A 166 21.04 3.72 -10.34
N ALA A 167 21.63 4.71 -9.68
CA ALA A 167 23.03 5.10 -9.89
C ALA A 167 24.01 3.93 -9.64
N CYS A 168 23.73 3.07 -8.65
CA CYS A 168 24.48 1.83 -8.40
C CYS A 168 24.27 0.75 -9.48
N GLY A 169 23.22 0.86 -10.30
CA GLY A 169 22.76 -0.19 -11.21
C GLY A 169 21.97 -1.32 -10.53
N TYR A 170 21.44 -1.08 -9.32
CA TYR A 170 20.53 -2.01 -8.64
C TYR A 170 19.09 -1.90 -9.16
N LEU A 171 18.71 -0.72 -9.68
CA LEU A 171 17.47 -0.55 -10.45
C LEU A 171 17.80 -0.26 -11.91
N THR A 172 17.00 -0.83 -12.81
CA THR A 172 16.89 -0.35 -14.19
C THR A 172 16.37 1.09 -14.22
N GLU A 173 16.50 1.77 -15.35
CA GLU A 173 15.88 3.08 -15.53
C GLU A 173 14.35 2.99 -15.36
N ALA A 174 13.72 1.99 -15.99
CA ALA A 174 12.28 1.75 -15.91
C ALA A 174 11.75 1.70 -14.46
N GLU A 175 12.36 0.88 -13.61
CA GLU A 175 12.00 0.71 -12.21
C GLU A 175 12.17 2.01 -11.38
N ALA A 176 13.23 2.78 -11.67
CA ALA A 176 13.52 4.02 -10.95
C ALA A 176 12.45 5.09 -11.23
N TRP A 177 12.07 5.27 -12.48
CA TRP A 177 11.03 6.24 -12.85
C TRP A 177 9.62 5.76 -12.49
N LEU A 178 9.32 4.46 -12.50
CA LEU A 178 8.05 3.96 -11.97
C LEU A 178 7.93 4.19 -10.45
N ALA A 179 9.02 4.09 -9.70
CA ALA A 179 9.04 4.45 -8.28
C ALA A 179 8.80 5.96 -8.07
N LEU A 180 9.43 6.83 -8.88
CA LEU A 180 9.17 8.27 -8.87
C LEU A 180 7.73 8.62 -9.33
N ALA A 181 7.17 7.87 -10.28
CA ALA A 181 5.80 8.00 -10.75
C ALA A 181 4.79 7.67 -9.64
N TRP A 182 5.02 6.57 -8.91
CA TRP A 182 4.24 6.23 -7.71
C TRP A 182 4.30 7.34 -6.66
N VAL A 183 5.50 7.84 -6.34
CA VAL A 183 5.69 8.94 -5.37
C VAL A 183 4.94 10.19 -5.81
N ALA A 184 5.02 10.55 -7.09
CA ALA A 184 4.32 11.72 -7.63
C ALA A 184 2.80 11.57 -7.56
N GLU A 185 2.25 10.40 -7.92
CA GLU A 185 0.80 10.15 -7.84
C GLU A 185 0.30 10.22 -6.39
N ALA A 186 1.04 9.66 -5.45
CA ALA A 186 0.73 9.70 -4.02
C ALA A 186 0.84 11.14 -3.44
N ALA A 187 1.86 11.89 -3.85
CA ALA A 187 2.09 13.28 -3.44
C ALA A 187 0.98 14.23 -3.96
N ILE A 188 0.64 14.17 -5.25
CA ILE A 188 -0.39 15.03 -5.87
C ILE A 188 -1.79 14.79 -5.25
N ARG A 189 -2.06 13.56 -4.81
CA ARG A 189 -3.31 13.21 -4.08
C ARG A 189 -3.35 13.74 -2.64
N THR A 190 -2.20 14.09 -2.07
CA THR A 190 -2.05 14.42 -0.64
C THR A 190 -1.76 15.90 -0.38
N PHE A 191 -1.01 16.57 -1.26
CA PHE A 191 -0.53 17.93 -1.07
C PHE A 191 -0.98 18.86 -2.20
N ALA A 192 -1.44 20.06 -1.85
CA ALA A 192 -1.92 21.05 -2.82
C ALA A 192 -0.78 21.69 -3.64
N ASP A 193 0.37 21.89 -3.01
CA ASP A 193 1.53 22.56 -3.60
C ASP A 193 2.85 22.12 -2.94
N TRP A 194 3.96 22.63 -3.47
CA TRP A 194 5.31 22.36 -2.97
C TRP A 194 5.57 22.88 -1.56
N GLN A 195 4.88 23.93 -1.11
CA GLN A 195 5.04 24.47 0.24
C GLN A 195 4.35 23.57 1.27
N ALA A 196 3.19 23.00 0.93
CA ALA A 196 2.51 21.97 1.70
C ALA A 196 3.35 20.70 1.82
N TYR A 197 3.95 20.26 0.71
CA TYR A 197 4.84 19.11 0.67
C TYR A 197 6.11 19.34 1.51
N ALA A 198 6.82 20.46 1.32
CA ALA A 198 8.07 20.74 2.03
C ALA A 198 7.88 20.99 3.53
N ALA A 199 6.82 21.71 3.95
CA ALA A 199 6.51 21.88 5.37
C ALA A 199 6.24 20.51 6.02
N SER A 200 5.50 19.64 5.33
CA SER A 200 5.21 18.28 5.78
C SER A 200 6.49 17.44 5.91
N PHE A 201 7.39 17.50 4.92
CA PHE A 201 8.71 16.87 5.00
C PHE A 201 9.52 17.35 6.20
N VAL A 202 9.72 18.67 6.34
CA VAL A 202 10.59 19.25 7.38
C VAL A 202 10.07 18.94 8.78
N LEU A 203 8.78 19.13 9.04
CA LEU A 203 8.22 18.90 10.36
C LEU A 203 8.07 17.39 10.67
N GLY A 204 7.81 16.55 9.66
CA GLY A 204 7.80 15.09 9.81
C GLY A 204 9.20 14.54 10.13
N GLN A 205 10.20 14.90 9.31
CA GLN A 205 11.60 14.51 9.50
C GLN A 205 12.12 14.92 10.89
N ALA A 206 11.85 16.16 11.34
CA ALA A 206 12.26 16.63 12.66
C ALA A 206 11.59 15.88 13.82
N THR A 207 10.38 15.36 13.62
CA THR A 207 9.67 14.55 14.63
C THR A 207 10.31 13.16 14.79
N LEU A 208 10.80 12.58 13.70
CA LEU A 208 11.46 11.27 13.70
C LEU A 208 12.94 11.37 14.11
N LEU A 209 13.72 12.18 13.40
CA LEU A 209 15.18 12.27 13.56
C LEU A 209 15.59 13.17 14.73
N ARG A 210 16.69 12.80 15.41
CA ARG A 210 17.23 13.55 16.56
C ARG A 210 18.14 14.73 16.15
N ASP A 211 18.52 14.83 14.87
CA ASP A 211 19.45 15.85 14.38
C ASP A 211 18.74 17.16 14.02
N GLY A 212 19.04 18.22 14.78
CA GLY A 212 18.52 19.57 14.54
C GLY A 212 19.15 20.28 13.33
N GLN A 213 20.34 19.88 12.87
CA GLN A 213 21.01 20.47 11.72
C GLN A 213 20.25 20.16 10.41
N GLN A 214 19.69 18.95 10.30
CA GLN A 214 18.84 18.52 9.19
C GLN A 214 17.67 19.47 8.92
N THR A 215 17.03 19.99 9.99
CA THR A 215 15.91 20.94 9.86
C THR A 215 16.35 22.24 9.15
N ALA A 216 17.52 22.77 9.49
CA ALA A 216 18.04 24.00 8.87
C ALA A 216 18.46 23.77 7.41
N LEU A 217 19.08 22.62 7.11
CA LEU A 217 19.45 22.22 5.75
C LEU A 217 18.22 22.06 4.85
N ALA A 218 17.17 21.36 5.31
CA ALA A 218 15.95 21.16 4.53
C ALA A 218 15.16 22.46 4.27
N ILE A 219 15.10 23.38 5.25
CA ILE A 219 14.51 24.73 5.06
C ILE A 219 15.31 25.53 4.03
N ARG A 220 16.64 25.44 4.06
CA ARG A 220 17.51 26.11 3.08
C ARG A 220 17.30 25.52 1.68
N ALA A 221 17.31 24.21 1.54
CA ALA A 221 17.10 23.51 0.27
C ALA A 221 15.74 23.86 -0.34
N PHE A 222 14.66 23.87 0.44
CA PHE A 222 13.35 24.32 -0.04
C PHE A 222 13.39 25.75 -0.61
N LYS A 223 14.09 26.68 0.07
CA LYS A 223 14.29 28.05 -0.44
C LYS A 223 15.11 28.12 -1.72
N GLU A 224 16.11 27.25 -1.88
CA GLU A 224 16.94 27.17 -3.09
C GLU A 224 16.19 26.52 -4.27
N LEU A 225 15.29 25.56 -4.00
CA LEU A 225 14.43 24.91 -5.01
C LEU A 225 13.31 25.81 -5.53
N VAL A 226 12.74 26.65 -4.67
CA VAL A 226 11.64 27.59 -5.01
C VAL A 226 12.15 28.99 -5.40
N GLY A 227 13.35 29.37 -4.97
CA GLY A 227 13.94 30.68 -5.21
C GLY A 227 14.62 30.83 -6.58
N SER A 228 14.64 32.06 -7.10
CA SER A 228 15.30 32.44 -8.35
C SER A 228 16.82 32.61 -8.21
N GLY A 229 17.50 31.59 -7.66
CA GLY A 229 18.94 31.61 -7.41
C GLY A 229 19.77 31.35 -8.68
N LYS A 230 20.78 32.20 -8.94
CA LYS A 230 21.84 31.94 -9.94
C LYS A 230 22.86 30.90 -9.44
N GLY A 231 22.38 29.75 -8.96
CA GLY A 231 23.21 28.62 -8.55
C GLY A 231 23.62 27.77 -9.75
N ALA A 232 24.82 27.17 -9.70
CA ALA A 232 25.35 26.33 -10.77
C ALA A 232 24.84 24.87 -10.74
N GLU A 233 23.95 24.52 -9.80
CA GLU A 233 23.42 23.16 -9.65
C GLU A 233 22.19 22.94 -10.54
N ALA A 234 22.21 21.86 -11.33
CA ALA A 234 21.17 21.53 -12.31
C ALA A 234 19.78 21.19 -11.72
N SER A 235 19.67 21.07 -10.39
CA SER A 235 18.42 20.89 -9.64
C SER A 235 17.76 22.20 -9.21
N ALA A 236 18.48 23.33 -9.22
CA ALA A 236 17.95 24.62 -8.82
C ALA A 236 16.79 25.05 -9.75
N GLY A 237 15.68 25.49 -9.17
CA GLY A 237 14.49 25.91 -9.92
C GLY A 237 13.65 24.78 -10.54
N LEU A 238 13.94 23.48 -10.31
CA LEU A 238 13.07 22.39 -10.78
C LEU A 238 11.63 22.53 -10.23
N TRP A 239 11.48 22.88 -8.95
CA TRP A 239 10.17 23.10 -8.31
C TRP A 239 9.46 24.37 -8.82
N GLN A 240 10.22 25.36 -9.30
CA GLN A 240 9.67 26.54 -9.99
C GLN A 240 9.19 26.17 -11.42
N LYS A 241 9.98 25.37 -12.14
CA LYS A 241 9.68 24.91 -13.51
C LYS A 241 8.48 23.95 -13.56
N TYR A 242 8.34 23.12 -12.53
CA TYR A 242 7.31 22.08 -12.45
C TYR A 242 6.52 22.20 -11.14
N PRO A 243 5.45 23.02 -11.08
CA PRO A 243 4.55 23.08 -9.92
C PRO A 243 3.90 21.72 -9.67
N LEU A 244 3.75 21.32 -8.40
CA LEU A 244 3.23 19.99 -8.00
C LEU A 244 1.90 19.63 -8.70
N ALA A 245 0.91 20.52 -8.68
CA ALA A 245 -0.39 20.33 -9.33
C ALA A 245 -0.33 20.23 -10.87
N GLY A 246 0.80 20.63 -11.48
CA GLY A 246 1.09 20.52 -12.90
C GLY A 246 1.71 19.19 -13.32
N ILE A 247 2.25 18.39 -12.39
CA ILE A 247 2.88 17.10 -12.70
C ILE A 247 1.83 16.11 -13.25
N ARG A 248 2.22 15.33 -14.28
CA ARG A 248 1.39 14.33 -14.93
C ARG A 248 2.14 13.00 -14.98
N VAL A 249 1.57 11.98 -14.34
CA VAL A 249 2.21 10.67 -14.16
C VAL A 249 1.86 9.69 -15.28
N ALA A 250 0.76 9.93 -15.99
CA ALA A 250 0.17 8.97 -16.94
C ALA A 250 1.09 8.61 -18.12
N GLU A 251 1.92 9.52 -18.62
CA GLU A 251 2.83 9.21 -19.74
C GLU A 251 3.93 8.22 -19.32
N VAL A 252 4.54 8.40 -18.14
CA VAL A 252 5.60 7.51 -17.63
C VAL A 252 5.08 6.09 -17.39
N VAL A 253 3.88 5.98 -16.81
CA VAL A 253 3.20 4.69 -16.63
C VAL A 253 2.91 4.04 -17.98
N LEU A 254 2.30 4.77 -18.93
CA LEU A 254 1.97 4.21 -20.26
C LEU A 254 3.19 3.76 -21.06
N GLN A 255 4.35 4.37 -20.87
CA GLN A 255 5.56 3.99 -21.57
C GLN A 255 6.20 2.73 -20.96
N TRP A 256 6.24 2.63 -19.62
CA TRP A 256 7.18 1.72 -18.94
C TRP A 256 6.54 0.73 -17.95
N GLU A 257 5.23 0.82 -17.71
CA GLU A 257 4.52 -0.13 -16.87
C GLU A 257 4.63 -1.56 -17.41
N HIS A 258 4.84 -2.50 -16.49
CA HIS A 258 5.05 -3.90 -16.82
C HIS A 258 3.73 -4.54 -17.28
N VAL A 259 3.74 -5.21 -18.43
CA VAL A 259 2.63 -6.09 -18.81
C VAL A 259 2.65 -7.30 -17.88
N ILE A 260 1.63 -7.40 -17.03
CA ILE A 260 1.40 -8.56 -16.16
C ILE A 260 0.87 -9.71 -17.02
N GLU A 261 1.77 -10.46 -17.66
CA GLU A 261 1.42 -11.66 -18.43
C GLU A 261 1.06 -12.82 -17.47
N MET A 262 -0.21 -13.21 -17.42
CA MET A 262 -0.62 -14.49 -16.84
C MET A 262 -0.07 -15.63 -17.71
N THR A 263 0.87 -16.40 -17.17
CA THR A 263 1.46 -17.56 -17.83
C THR A 263 1.00 -18.86 -17.17
N GLY A 264 0.25 -19.69 -17.90
CA GLY A 264 -0.24 -20.98 -17.44
C GLY A 264 -1.47 -20.92 -16.51
N LEU A 265 -1.72 -22.01 -15.79
CA LEU A 265 -2.83 -22.11 -14.83
C LEU A 265 -2.52 -21.30 -13.56
N PRO A 266 -3.50 -20.56 -12.98
CA PRO A 266 -3.33 -19.84 -11.73
C PRO A 266 -2.78 -20.74 -10.61
N SER A 267 -1.61 -20.37 -10.09
CA SER A 267 -0.96 -21.10 -8.99
C SER A 267 -1.72 -20.91 -7.68
N ARG A 268 -1.49 -21.78 -6.68
CA ARG A 268 -2.12 -21.60 -5.34
C ARG A 268 -1.82 -20.22 -4.72
N GLN A 269 -0.73 -19.55 -5.12
CA GLN A 269 -0.35 -18.23 -4.61
C GLN A 269 -1.32 -17.12 -5.05
N THR A 270 -2.10 -17.27 -6.13
CA THR A 270 -3.09 -16.24 -6.51
C THR A 270 -4.19 -16.08 -5.46
N LEU A 271 -4.39 -17.07 -4.59
CA LEU A 271 -5.29 -17.01 -3.45
C LEU A 271 -4.82 -16.04 -2.35
N LEU A 272 -3.57 -15.58 -2.38
CA LEU A 272 -3.06 -14.52 -1.49
C LEU A 272 -3.69 -13.15 -1.79
N ALA A 273 -4.49 -13.04 -2.87
CA ALA A 273 -5.41 -11.93 -3.11
C ALA A 273 -6.43 -11.72 -1.99
N PHE A 274 -6.81 -12.78 -1.26
CA PHE A 274 -7.69 -12.68 -0.11
C PHE A 274 -6.95 -12.21 1.14
N GLY A 275 -7.51 -11.21 1.83
CA GLY A 275 -6.87 -10.53 2.95
C GLY A 275 -5.81 -9.50 2.52
N ALA A 276 -5.51 -9.42 1.22
CA ALA A 276 -4.55 -8.44 0.69
C ALA A 276 -5.05 -7.01 0.87
N LEU A 277 -6.36 -6.76 0.77
CA LEU A 277 -6.91 -5.42 0.93
C LEU A 277 -6.67 -4.86 2.33
N ILE A 278 -6.94 -5.69 3.35
CA ILE A 278 -6.71 -5.30 4.75
C ILE A 278 -5.20 -5.15 5.01
N ALA A 279 -4.37 -6.10 4.56
CA ALA A 279 -2.92 -6.03 4.70
C ALA A 279 -2.32 -4.76 4.06
N THR A 280 -2.63 -4.49 2.80
CA THR A 280 -2.20 -3.28 2.07
C THR A 280 -2.72 -2.01 2.74
N SER A 281 -3.93 -2.00 3.31
CA SER A 281 -4.45 -0.84 4.05
C SER A 281 -3.75 -0.55 5.39
N GLY A 282 -3.02 -1.54 5.92
CA GLY A 282 -2.07 -1.35 7.02
C GLY A 282 -0.64 -1.04 6.54
N GLY A 283 -0.35 -1.14 5.24
CA GLY A 283 1.01 -1.07 4.70
C GLY A 283 1.82 -2.36 4.84
N ALA A 284 1.16 -3.49 5.11
CA ALA A 284 1.81 -4.80 5.20
C ALA A 284 1.90 -5.51 3.84
N ARG A 285 2.98 -6.27 3.64
CA ARG A 285 3.16 -7.15 2.47
C ARG A 285 2.12 -8.25 2.44
N ALA A 286 1.49 -8.44 1.27
CA ALA A 286 0.46 -9.45 1.03
C ALA A 286 0.89 -10.57 0.05
N ASP A 287 2.14 -10.58 -0.40
CA ASP A 287 2.69 -11.53 -1.38
C ASP A 287 3.18 -12.86 -0.78
N THR A 288 3.10 -13.02 0.55
CA THR A 288 3.48 -14.23 1.28
C THR A 288 2.33 -14.77 2.13
N LEU A 289 2.36 -16.06 2.49
CA LEU A 289 1.27 -16.72 3.20
C LEU A 289 1.04 -16.14 4.61
N ALA A 290 2.11 -15.99 5.39
CA ALA A 290 2.09 -15.29 6.68
C ALA A 290 2.12 -13.78 6.46
N LEU A 291 1.17 -13.06 7.05
CA LEU A 291 1.21 -11.60 7.15
C LEU A 291 2.10 -11.22 8.34
N ALA A 292 2.99 -10.24 8.13
CA ALA A 292 3.94 -9.73 9.13
C ALA A 292 4.57 -10.81 10.04
N PRO A 293 5.31 -11.80 9.48
CA PRO A 293 5.78 -12.97 10.24
C PRO A 293 6.73 -12.64 11.42
N HIS A 294 7.35 -11.46 11.41
CA HIS A 294 8.18 -10.98 12.53
C HIS A 294 7.33 -10.53 13.74
N GLU A 295 6.07 -10.15 13.52
CA GLU A 295 5.14 -9.61 14.53
C GLU A 295 4.24 -10.68 15.18
N HIS A 296 4.67 -11.94 15.18
CA HIS A 296 3.88 -13.10 15.63
C HIS A 296 3.15 -12.93 16.99
N GLU A 297 3.75 -12.25 17.98
CA GLU A 297 3.06 -11.97 19.27
C GLU A 297 2.02 -10.84 19.16
N LEU A 298 2.26 -9.80 18.35
CA LEU A 298 1.23 -8.79 18.04
C LEU A 298 0.06 -9.44 17.27
N ASN A 299 0.36 -10.38 16.38
CA ASN A 299 -0.64 -11.14 15.65
C ASN A 299 -1.50 -12.00 16.60
N ARG A 300 -0.90 -12.59 17.66
CA ARG A 300 -1.66 -13.28 18.73
C ARG A 300 -2.53 -12.32 19.54
N LEU A 301 -1.99 -11.18 19.97
CA LEU A 301 -2.76 -10.17 20.71
C LEU A 301 -3.94 -9.64 19.89
N TRP A 302 -3.73 -9.41 18.59
CA TRP A 302 -4.78 -8.99 17.67
C TRP A 302 -5.92 -10.02 17.58
N LEU A 303 -5.58 -11.31 17.44
CA LEU A 303 -6.56 -12.41 17.41
C LEU A 303 -7.30 -12.55 18.75
N ALA A 304 -6.60 -12.42 19.87
CA ALA A 304 -7.22 -12.44 21.19
C ALA A 304 -8.22 -11.28 21.39
N GLU A 305 -7.90 -10.07 20.93
CA GLU A 305 -8.76 -8.89 21.05
C GLU A 305 -9.93 -8.90 20.05
N HIS A 306 -9.65 -9.08 18.75
CA HIS A 306 -10.61 -8.86 17.66
C HIS A 306 -11.38 -10.12 17.27
N TRP A 307 -10.78 -11.29 17.47
CA TRP A 307 -11.38 -12.58 17.16
C TRP A 307 -11.83 -13.34 18.42
N ARG A 308 -11.35 -12.94 19.60
CA ARG A 308 -11.49 -13.70 20.86
C ARG A 308 -10.94 -15.11 20.72
N ALA A 309 -9.83 -15.22 20.00
CA ALA A 309 -9.19 -16.47 19.65
C ALA A 309 -7.75 -16.52 20.20
N THR A 310 -7.50 -17.42 21.15
CA THR A 310 -6.19 -17.66 21.78
C THR A 310 -5.61 -19.04 21.45
N ASP A 311 -6.39 -19.91 20.83
CA ASP A 311 -6.00 -21.27 20.43
C ASP A 311 -6.51 -21.61 19.01
N ARG A 312 -6.13 -22.79 18.50
CA ARG A 312 -6.50 -23.29 17.17
C ARG A 312 -8.01 -23.44 16.99
N ASP A 313 -8.71 -23.98 17.98
CA ASP A 313 -10.12 -24.33 17.87
C ASP A 313 -10.99 -23.07 17.82
N GLN A 314 -10.63 -22.04 18.60
CA GLN A 314 -11.24 -20.72 18.56
C GLN A 314 -10.98 -20.01 17.21
N VAL A 315 -9.78 -20.15 16.63
CA VAL A 315 -9.49 -19.64 15.27
C VAL A 315 -10.36 -20.34 14.23
N VAL A 316 -10.45 -21.67 14.27
CA VAL A 316 -11.27 -22.46 13.32
C VAL A 316 -12.76 -22.12 13.47
N GLN A 317 -13.29 -22.07 14.69
CA GLN A 317 -14.67 -21.65 14.96
C GLN A 317 -14.96 -20.24 14.41
N ARG A 318 -14.00 -19.31 14.52
CA ARG A 318 -14.16 -17.95 14.01
C ARG A 318 -14.12 -17.89 12.48
N LEU A 319 -13.30 -18.72 11.85
CA LEU A 319 -13.28 -18.91 10.39
C LEU A 319 -14.59 -19.50 9.89
N ASP A 320 -15.06 -20.59 10.50
CA ASP A 320 -16.31 -21.25 10.11
C ASP A 320 -17.51 -20.29 10.24
N TRP A 321 -17.56 -19.48 11.30
CA TRP A 321 -18.59 -18.45 11.41
C TRP A 321 -18.50 -17.40 10.29
N LEU A 322 -17.31 -16.87 9.97
CA LEU A 322 -17.15 -15.89 8.88
C LEU A 322 -17.52 -16.48 7.51
N LEU A 323 -17.16 -17.75 7.27
CA LEU A 323 -17.39 -18.43 6.01
C LEU A 323 -18.84 -18.87 5.82
N ASN A 324 -19.56 -19.29 6.86
CA ASN A 324 -20.91 -19.83 6.72
C ASN A 324 -22.03 -18.81 6.99
N ASP A 325 -21.93 -18.03 8.08
CA ASP A 325 -22.96 -17.05 8.48
C ASP A 325 -22.53 -15.60 8.21
N GLY A 326 -21.37 -15.26 8.75
CA GLY A 326 -20.72 -13.96 8.64
C GLY A 326 -21.47 -12.79 9.30
N SER A 327 -20.92 -11.61 9.10
CA SER A 327 -21.59 -10.34 9.39
C SER A 327 -22.72 -10.08 8.38
N ARG A 328 -22.55 -10.55 7.13
CA ARG A 328 -23.52 -10.42 6.03
C ARG A 328 -24.95 -10.82 6.41
N GLY A 329 -25.16 -11.87 7.21
CA GLY A 329 -26.50 -12.30 7.63
C GLY A 329 -27.32 -11.23 8.39
N LYS A 330 -26.67 -10.21 8.95
CA LYS A 330 -27.33 -9.01 9.52
C LYS A 330 -27.17 -7.75 8.67
N LEU A 331 -26.11 -7.67 7.87
CA LEU A 331 -25.75 -6.44 7.14
C LEU A 331 -26.34 -6.39 5.73
N ASP A 332 -26.58 -7.53 5.07
CA ASP A 332 -27.19 -7.58 3.73
C ASP A 332 -28.63 -7.06 3.79
N ALA A 333 -29.39 -7.44 4.82
CA ALA A 333 -30.71 -6.85 5.10
C ALA A 333 -30.69 -5.34 5.43
N MET A 334 -29.53 -4.76 5.78
CA MET A 334 -29.36 -3.30 5.91
C MET A 334 -28.94 -2.66 4.59
N LEU A 335 -28.11 -3.35 3.80
CA LEU A 335 -27.68 -2.97 2.47
C LEU A 335 -28.88 -2.82 1.52
N GLU A 336 -29.77 -3.81 1.45
CA GLU A 336 -31.00 -3.74 0.64
C GLU A 336 -31.85 -2.50 0.96
N ARG A 337 -32.01 -2.21 2.26
CA ARG A 337 -32.79 -1.07 2.76
C ARG A 337 -32.14 0.30 2.51
N PHE A 338 -30.83 0.33 2.24
CA PHE A 338 -30.09 1.57 1.97
C PHE A 338 -29.78 1.76 0.48
N GLY A 339 -29.66 0.68 -0.30
CA GLY A 339 -29.47 0.68 -1.75
C GLY A 339 -30.76 0.89 -2.56
N GLY A 340 -31.93 0.77 -1.95
CA GLY A 340 -33.20 1.11 -2.59
C GLY A 340 -33.30 2.59 -2.94
N ALA A 341 -33.36 2.91 -4.24
CA ALA A 341 -33.64 4.26 -4.72
C ALA A 341 -35.03 4.73 -4.25
N ALA A 342 -35.09 5.87 -3.57
CA ALA A 342 -36.32 6.53 -3.12
C ALA A 342 -37.25 5.68 -2.20
N GLY A 343 -36.69 4.87 -1.30
CA GLY A 343 -37.46 4.33 -0.17
C GLY A 343 -37.85 5.41 0.85
N ASP A 344 -39.05 5.30 1.43
CA ASP A 344 -39.61 6.26 2.40
C ASP A 344 -38.68 6.49 3.61
N PRO A 345 -38.40 7.75 4.03
CA PRO A 345 -37.52 8.04 5.17
C PRO A 345 -37.95 7.33 6.47
N GLU A 346 -39.26 7.13 6.67
CA GLU A 346 -39.80 6.47 7.86
C GLU A 346 -39.58 4.94 7.90
N GLN A 347 -39.41 4.28 6.74
CA GLN A 347 -39.20 2.83 6.68
C GLN A 347 -37.71 2.44 6.83
N ALA A 348 -36.80 3.42 6.78
CA ALA A 348 -35.36 3.25 6.96
C ALA A 348 -34.94 3.10 8.44
N ALA A 349 -35.67 2.30 9.24
CA ALA A 349 -35.34 1.90 10.60
C ALA A 349 -34.07 1.02 10.70
N GLY A 350 -32.93 1.58 10.33
CA GLY A 350 -31.61 1.26 10.85
C GLY A 350 -31.07 2.48 11.63
N PRO A 351 -30.01 2.35 12.43
CA PRO A 351 -29.45 3.51 13.12
C PRO A 351 -29.03 4.59 12.11
N VAL A 352 -29.50 5.83 12.26
CA VAL A 352 -29.20 6.96 11.36
C VAL A 352 -27.69 7.09 11.07
N VAL A 353 -26.87 6.83 12.09
CA VAL A 353 -25.40 6.82 12.02
C VAL A 353 -24.84 5.78 11.02
N ARG A 354 -25.49 4.64 10.83
CA ARG A 354 -25.09 3.64 9.82
C ARG A 354 -25.45 4.08 8.40
N ARG A 355 -26.61 4.73 8.22
CA ARG A 355 -26.99 5.32 6.92
C ARG A 355 -26.01 6.41 6.50
N VAL A 356 -25.65 7.31 7.42
CA VAL A 356 -24.64 8.35 7.17
C VAL A 356 -23.29 7.75 6.75
N ARG A 357 -22.81 6.70 7.43
CA ARG A 357 -21.57 5.98 7.05
C ARG A 357 -21.67 5.29 5.69
N PHE A 358 -22.81 4.65 5.39
CA PHE A 358 -23.08 4.06 4.08
C PHE A 358 -23.03 5.11 2.96
N ASP A 359 -23.72 6.24 3.13
CA ASP A 359 -23.73 7.33 2.15
C ASP A 359 -22.33 7.98 2.00
N GLN A 360 -21.52 8.02 3.07
CA GLN A 360 -20.11 8.44 3.01
C GLN A 360 -19.27 7.47 2.17
N ALA A 361 -19.40 6.16 2.40
CA ALA A 361 -18.69 5.13 1.62
C ALA A 361 -19.10 5.16 0.14
N ARG A 362 -20.41 5.21 -0.16
CA ARG A 362 -20.93 5.36 -1.53
C ARG A 362 -20.36 6.60 -2.23
N ARG A 363 -20.34 7.77 -1.56
CA ARG A 363 -19.71 8.98 -2.12
C ARG A 363 -18.20 8.84 -2.35
N ALA A 364 -17.48 8.14 -1.47
CA ALA A 364 -16.05 7.90 -1.65
C ALA A 364 -15.76 6.92 -2.79
N LEU A 365 -16.56 5.87 -2.96
CA LEU A 365 -16.48 4.94 -4.09
C LEU A 365 -16.74 5.65 -5.42
N LEU A 366 -17.81 6.44 -5.51
CA LEU A 366 -18.10 7.29 -6.67
C LEU A 366 -16.97 8.28 -6.97
N LYS A 367 -16.37 8.89 -5.94
CA LYS A 367 -15.21 9.80 -6.09
C LYS A 367 -13.94 9.07 -6.55
N ALA A 368 -13.77 7.80 -6.18
CA ALA A 368 -12.71 6.94 -6.69
C ALA A 368 -12.94 6.49 -8.15
N GLY A 369 -14.10 6.81 -8.73
CA GLY A 369 -14.46 6.46 -10.10
C GLY A 369 -15.02 5.05 -10.25
N HIS A 370 -15.57 4.46 -9.18
CA HIS A 370 -16.36 3.24 -9.28
C HIS A 370 -17.69 3.53 -9.97
N ASP A 371 -18.13 2.56 -10.77
CA ASP A 371 -19.37 2.64 -11.54
C ASP A 371 -20.61 2.70 -10.60
N PRO A 372 -21.55 3.65 -10.81
CA PRO A 372 -22.74 3.78 -9.96
C PRO A 372 -23.63 2.54 -9.95
N GLU A 373 -23.82 1.88 -11.11
CA GLU A 373 -24.67 0.68 -11.21
C GLU A 373 -24.06 -0.45 -10.37
N SER A 374 -22.76 -0.69 -10.51
CA SER A 374 -21.99 -1.65 -9.72
C SER A 374 -22.06 -1.42 -8.20
N ILE A 375 -22.27 -0.17 -7.74
CA ILE A 375 -22.46 0.15 -6.31
C ILE A 375 -23.90 -0.13 -5.88
N ASP A 376 -24.89 0.29 -6.66
CA ASP A 376 -26.32 0.20 -6.32
C ASP A 376 -26.90 -1.22 -6.52
N GLU A 377 -26.27 -2.02 -7.37
CA GLU A 377 -26.55 -3.45 -7.57
C GLU A 377 -25.86 -4.37 -6.54
N CYS A 378 -24.97 -3.85 -5.69
CA CYS A 378 -24.33 -4.65 -4.64
C CYS A 378 -25.39 -5.25 -3.69
N ARG A 379 -25.62 -6.58 -3.77
CA ARG A 379 -26.63 -7.29 -2.95
C ARG A 379 -26.07 -8.01 -1.72
N THR A 380 -24.75 -8.21 -1.62
CA THR A 380 -24.15 -8.90 -0.47
C THR A 380 -22.84 -8.27 -0.01
N LEU A 381 -22.61 -8.31 1.30
CA LEU A 381 -21.37 -7.91 1.96
C LEU A 381 -20.44 -9.11 2.23
N LEU A 382 -20.65 -10.22 1.50
CA LEU A 382 -19.82 -11.42 1.60
C LEU A 382 -18.31 -11.13 1.51
N ALA A 383 -17.87 -10.24 0.62
CA ALA A 383 -16.45 -9.92 0.47
C ALA A 383 -15.84 -9.33 1.77
N TYR A 384 -16.61 -8.57 2.54
CA TYR A 384 -16.18 -8.02 3.83
C TYR A 384 -15.87 -9.12 4.86
N ASP A 385 -16.66 -10.21 4.87
CA ASP A 385 -16.39 -11.36 5.73
C ASP A 385 -15.23 -12.21 5.19
N LEU A 386 -15.13 -12.40 3.86
CA LEU A 386 -14.04 -13.14 3.23
C LEU A 386 -12.67 -12.47 3.44
N GLU A 387 -12.56 -11.15 3.25
CA GLU A 387 -11.32 -10.41 3.52
C GLU A 387 -10.88 -10.54 4.97
N ARG A 388 -11.83 -10.37 5.91
CA ARG A 388 -11.55 -10.52 7.34
C ARG A 388 -11.11 -11.94 7.67
N ALA A 389 -11.79 -12.96 7.15
CA ALA A 389 -11.46 -14.35 7.36
C ALA A 389 -10.06 -14.68 6.84
N ALA A 390 -9.73 -14.27 5.62
CA ALA A 390 -8.41 -14.49 5.03
C ALA A 390 -7.30 -13.75 5.79
N PHE A 391 -7.51 -12.48 6.13
CA PHE A 391 -6.55 -11.69 6.90
C PHE A 391 -6.26 -12.35 8.26
N GLY A 392 -7.29 -12.66 9.05
CA GLY A 392 -7.12 -13.31 10.35
C GLY A 392 -6.59 -14.75 10.26
N ALA A 393 -6.91 -15.52 9.20
CA ALA A 393 -6.32 -16.83 8.98
C ALA A 393 -4.80 -16.74 8.74
N ARG A 394 -4.35 -15.73 7.99
CA ARG A 394 -2.94 -15.48 7.69
C ARG A 394 -2.16 -14.95 8.90
N LEU A 395 -2.82 -14.15 9.75
CA LEU A 395 -2.29 -13.79 11.08
C LEU A 395 -2.21 -15.01 12.00
N ALA A 396 -3.23 -15.88 12.02
CA ALA A 396 -3.24 -17.10 12.83
C ALA A 396 -2.14 -18.08 12.41
N TYR A 397 -1.87 -18.20 11.10
CA TYR A 397 -0.72 -18.94 10.58
C TYR A 397 0.61 -18.31 11.04
N SER A 398 0.77 -16.99 10.95
CA SER A 398 1.94 -16.29 11.51
C SER A 398 2.11 -16.49 13.02
N ALA A 399 1.01 -16.63 13.76
CA ALA A 399 0.99 -16.84 15.20
C ALA A 399 1.22 -18.31 15.63
N GLY A 400 1.23 -19.25 14.69
CA GLY A 400 1.29 -20.70 14.96
C GLY A 400 -0.03 -21.31 15.44
N LEU A 401 -1.16 -20.61 15.28
CA LEU A 401 -2.50 -21.05 15.67
C LEU A 401 -3.27 -21.73 14.52
N LEU A 402 -2.76 -21.68 13.29
CA LEU A 402 -3.31 -22.35 12.12
C LEU A 402 -2.16 -22.96 11.30
N ASP A 403 -2.34 -24.15 10.72
CA ASP A 403 -1.34 -24.77 9.84
C ASP A 403 -1.54 -24.40 8.36
N GLU A 404 -0.51 -24.65 7.53
CA GLU A 404 -0.50 -24.29 6.12
C GLU A 404 -1.65 -24.95 5.33
N ASP A 405 -1.96 -26.22 5.59
CA ASP A 405 -3.00 -26.95 4.86
C ASP A 405 -4.39 -26.41 5.19
N HIS A 406 -4.68 -26.12 6.46
CA HIS A 406 -5.94 -25.50 6.87
C HIS A 406 -6.09 -24.10 6.27
N LEU A 407 -5.03 -23.31 6.22
CA LEU A 407 -5.05 -22.00 5.57
C LEU A 407 -5.31 -22.10 4.05
N TRP A 408 -4.63 -22.99 3.32
CA TRP A 408 -4.90 -23.17 1.88
C TRP A 408 -6.28 -23.79 1.60
N ASN A 409 -6.82 -24.61 2.50
CA ASN A 409 -8.21 -25.08 2.42
C ASN A 409 -9.19 -23.90 2.57
N ALA A 410 -9.00 -23.06 3.61
CA ALA A 410 -9.84 -21.89 3.87
C ALA A 410 -9.82 -20.90 2.69
N LEU A 411 -8.63 -20.54 2.19
CA LEU A 411 -8.48 -19.63 1.04
C LEU A 411 -9.14 -20.17 -0.25
N ARG A 412 -9.13 -21.50 -0.48
CA ARG A 412 -9.87 -22.12 -1.61
C ARG A 412 -11.38 -22.11 -1.40
N HIS A 413 -11.84 -22.26 -0.15
CA HIS A 413 -13.26 -22.12 0.16
C HIS A 413 -13.73 -20.68 -0.11
N MET A 414 -12.95 -19.68 0.32
CA MET A 414 -13.17 -18.27 0.00
C MET A 414 -13.19 -18.02 -1.52
N ALA A 415 -12.28 -18.61 -2.28
CA ALA A 415 -12.28 -18.53 -3.75
C ALA A 415 -13.57 -19.05 -4.38
N ARG A 416 -14.11 -20.16 -3.88
CA ARG A 416 -15.38 -20.73 -4.36
C ARG A 416 -16.55 -19.81 -4.06
N GLN A 417 -16.61 -19.25 -2.85
CA GLN A 417 -17.67 -18.31 -2.47
C GLN A 417 -17.58 -17.00 -3.25
N ALA A 418 -16.40 -16.40 -3.35
CA ALA A 418 -16.19 -15.15 -4.10
C ALA A 418 -16.56 -15.30 -5.58
N ARG A 419 -16.11 -16.38 -6.25
CA ARG A 419 -16.43 -16.67 -7.65
C ARG A 419 -17.90 -16.98 -7.92
N ALA A 420 -18.70 -17.27 -6.88
CA ALA A 420 -20.13 -17.48 -7.01
C ALA A 420 -20.95 -16.19 -6.77
N ALA A 421 -20.33 -15.14 -6.20
CA ALA A 421 -21.00 -13.92 -5.80
C ALA A 421 -20.51 -12.65 -6.52
N PHE A 422 -19.33 -12.69 -7.15
CA PHE A 422 -18.69 -11.55 -7.81
C PHE A 422 -18.05 -11.96 -9.13
N ASP A 423 -18.22 -11.13 -10.17
CA ASP A 423 -17.57 -11.28 -11.47
C ASP A 423 -16.11 -10.80 -11.45
N CYS A 424 -15.82 -9.76 -10.65
CA CYS A 424 -14.54 -9.07 -10.65
C CYS A 424 -14.14 -8.49 -9.29
N TRP A 425 -12.86 -8.11 -9.17
CA TRP A 425 -12.30 -7.49 -7.96
C TRP A 425 -12.91 -6.12 -7.63
N GLU A 426 -13.51 -5.41 -8.59
CA GLU A 426 -14.16 -4.12 -8.35
C GLU A 426 -15.47 -4.29 -7.55
N GLN A 427 -16.34 -5.23 -7.95
CA GLN A 427 -17.53 -5.60 -7.17
C GLN A 427 -17.15 -6.10 -5.76
N TYR A 428 -16.07 -6.90 -5.68
CA TYR A 428 -15.52 -7.38 -4.41
C TYR A 428 -15.08 -6.22 -3.50
N LEU A 429 -14.35 -5.22 -4.03
CA LEU A 429 -13.95 -4.02 -3.28
C LEU A 429 -15.14 -3.18 -2.81
N ILE A 430 -16.17 -3.02 -3.64
CA ILE A 430 -17.42 -2.32 -3.28
C ILE A 430 -18.07 -3.04 -2.08
N SER A 431 -18.22 -4.37 -2.16
CA SER A 431 -18.77 -5.20 -1.10
C SER A 431 -17.97 -5.10 0.22
N VAL A 432 -16.63 -5.11 0.17
CA VAL A 432 -15.79 -4.87 1.38
C VAL A 432 -16.02 -3.46 1.95
N SER A 433 -16.04 -2.44 1.09
CA SER A 433 -16.09 -1.03 1.49
C SER A 433 -17.42 -0.66 2.15
N LEU A 434 -18.54 -1.14 1.58
CA LEU A 434 -19.87 -0.97 2.16
C LEU A 434 -20.04 -1.81 3.45
N GLY A 435 -19.47 -3.02 3.49
CA GLY A 435 -19.43 -3.87 4.68
C GLY A 435 -18.71 -3.21 5.85
N HIS A 436 -17.53 -2.63 5.60
CA HIS A 436 -16.79 -1.86 6.60
C HIS A 436 -17.58 -0.67 7.11
N ALA A 437 -18.24 0.10 6.23
CA ALA A 437 -19.01 1.28 6.62
C ALA A 437 -20.22 0.95 7.51
N LEU A 438 -20.88 -0.18 7.27
CA LEU A 438 -22.02 -0.64 8.08
C LEU A 438 -21.60 -1.31 9.40
N ALA A 439 -20.44 -1.97 9.42
CA ALA A 439 -19.91 -2.67 10.59
C ALA A 439 -19.13 -1.75 11.56
N ASN A 440 -18.29 -0.86 11.03
CA ASN A 440 -17.24 -0.15 11.79
C ASN A 440 -17.45 1.36 11.79
N GLU A 441 -17.02 2.01 12.88
CA GLU A 441 -17.17 3.47 13.06
C GLU A 441 -15.97 4.27 12.55
N ASP A 442 -14.83 3.61 12.33
CA ASP A 442 -13.61 4.24 11.79
C ASP A 442 -13.74 4.52 10.29
N TRP A 443 -14.09 5.76 9.97
CA TRP A 443 -14.12 6.30 8.60
C TRP A 443 -12.73 6.45 7.97
N GLU A 444 -11.68 6.69 8.76
CA GLU A 444 -10.31 6.79 8.24
C GLU A 444 -9.83 5.42 7.74
N ALA A 445 -10.14 4.34 8.47
CA ALA A 445 -9.95 2.97 7.98
C ALA A 445 -10.75 2.71 6.70
N GLY A 446 -11.99 3.17 6.61
CA GLY A 446 -12.81 3.04 5.39
C GLY A 446 -12.17 3.72 4.18
N LYS A 447 -11.62 4.93 4.35
CA LYS A 447 -10.86 5.62 3.29
C LYS A 447 -9.57 4.89 2.91
N ARG A 448 -8.82 4.34 3.89
CA ARG A 448 -7.61 3.54 3.62
C ARG A 448 -7.95 2.27 2.83
N LEU A 449 -9.05 1.58 3.16
CA LEU A 449 -9.52 0.42 2.40
C LEU A 449 -9.84 0.79 0.93
N ILE A 450 -10.64 1.82 0.69
CA ILE A 450 -10.96 2.25 -0.70
C ILE A 450 -9.69 2.62 -1.48
N ARG A 451 -8.76 3.39 -0.87
CA ARG A 451 -7.48 3.74 -1.51
C ARG A 451 -6.64 2.49 -1.85
N SER A 452 -6.52 1.56 -0.90
CA SER A 452 -5.78 0.30 -1.07
C SER A 452 -6.39 -0.57 -2.16
N GLY A 453 -7.72 -0.60 -2.25
CA GLY A 453 -8.43 -1.32 -3.30
C GLY A 453 -8.15 -0.74 -4.68
N MET A 454 -8.11 0.60 -4.82
CA MET A 454 -7.73 1.23 -6.08
C MET A 454 -6.29 0.91 -6.50
N GLU A 455 -5.38 0.76 -5.54
CA GLU A 455 -3.99 0.35 -5.82
C GLU A 455 -3.86 -1.13 -6.16
N LEU A 456 -4.64 -1.98 -5.49
CA LEU A 456 -4.72 -3.40 -5.86
C LEU A 456 -5.36 -3.59 -7.25
N LEU A 457 -6.33 -2.77 -7.65
CA LEU A 457 -6.95 -2.81 -8.98
C LEU A 457 -6.01 -2.24 -10.06
N ASP A 458 -5.67 -0.95 -9.97
CA ASP A 458 -5.09 -0.14 -11.05
C ASP A 458 -3.83 0.65 -10.58
N GLY A 459 -3.20 0.23 -9.49
CA GLY A 459 -2.01 0.87 -8.93
C GLY A 459 -0.74 0.62 -9.75
N ILE A 460 0.14 1.63 -9.78
CA ILE A 460 1.46 1.54 -10.39
C ILE A 460 2.26 0.46 -9.65
N THR A 461 2.81 -0.50 -10.40
CA THR A 461 3.71 -1.55 -9.90
C THR A 461 5.14 -1.28 -10.38
N PRO A 462 6.03 -0.66 -9.56
CA PRO A 462 7.39 -0.35 -9.98
C PRO A 462 8.28 -1.58 -10.21
N PHE A 463 7.95 -2.71 -9.59
CA PHE A 463 8.78 -3.92 -9.62
C PHE A 463 7.94 -5.11 -10.06
N ALA A 464 8.20 -5.65 -11.26
CA ALA A 464 7.45 -6.77 -11.84
C ALA A 464 7.47 -8.06 -10.99
N GLU A 465 8.42 -8.20 -10.07
CA GLU A 465 8.50 -9.32 -9.12
C GLU A 465 7.52 -9.21 -7.94
N PHE A 466 6.85 -8.06 -7.77
CA PHE A 466 5.84 -7.81 -6.74
C PHE A 466 4.52 -7.27 -7.34
N PRO A 467 3.88 -8.01 -8.27
CA PRO A 467 2.61 -7.56 -8.85
C PRO A 467 1.52 -7.51 -7.78
N SER A 468 0.55 -6.59 -7.94
CA SER A 468 -0.68 -6.65 -7.14
C SER A 468 -1.33 -8.04 -7.30
N PRO A 469 -1.72 -8.72 -6.21
CA PRO A 469 -2.36 -10.03 -6.31
C PRO A 469 -3.74 -9.97 -6.99
N TRP A 470 -4.38 -8.81 -7.04
CA TRP A 470 -5.65 -8.60 -7.77
C TRP A 470 -5.42 -8.37 -9.28
N GLN A 471 -4.31 -7.74 -9.67
CA GLN A 471 -3.88 -7.63 -11.07
C GLN A 471 -3.32 -8.96 -11.61
N ALA A 472 -2.61 -9.72 -10.77
CA ALA A 472 -1.95 -10.98 -11.14
C ALA A 472 -2.92 -12.11 -11.50
N CYS A 473 -4.17 -12.07 -11.01
CA CYS A 473 -5.20 -13.04 -11.35
C CYS A 473 -6.60 -12.42 -11.21
N PRO A 474 -7.40 -12.35 -12.30
CA PRO A 474 -8.83 -12.02 -12.21
C PRO A 474 -9.56 -12.97 -11.26
N LEU A 475 -10.51 -12.42 -10.47
CA LEU A 475 -11.32 -13.16 -9.48
C LEU A 475 -11.95 -14.42 -10.09
N ALA A 476 -12.57 -14.30 -11.26
CA ALA A 476 -13.20 -15.41 -11.99
C ALA A 476 -12.26 -16.59 -12.34
N LEU A 477 -10.94 -16.37 -12.36
CA LEU A 477 -9.93 -17.39 -12.67
C LEU A 477 -9.29 -18.04 -11.44
N LEU A 478 -9.59 -17.59 -10.21
CA LEU A 478 -8.98 -18.13 -8.99
C LEU A 478 -9.14 -19.66 -8.86
N PRO A 479 -8.11 -20.38 -8.38
CA PRO A 479 -8.13 -21.84 -8.32
C PRO A 479 -9.06 -22.35 -7.20
N ILE A 480 -10.05 -23.16 -7.60
CA ILE A 480 -11.12 -23.71 -6.71
C ILE A 480 -11.01 -25.21 -6.42
N LEU A 481 -10.01 -25.87 -6.99
CA LEU A 481 -9.71 -27.30 -6.85
C LEU A 481 -8.24 -27.49 -6.46
N HIS A 482 -7.91 -28.66 -5.91
CA HIS A 482 -6.51 -29.04 -5.73
C HIS A 482 -5.84 -29.23 -7.09
N PRO A 483 -4.66 -28.63 -7.35
CA PRO A 483 -3.74 -29.23 -8.29
C PRO A 483 -3.29 -30.57 -7.68
N VAL A 484 -3.90 -31.66 -8.12
CA VAL A 484 -3.38 -33.00 -7.83
C VAL A 484 -2.01 -33.06 -8.50
N ALA A 485 -0.94 -33.11 -7.69
CA ALA A 485 0.38 -33.40 -8.22
C ALA A 485 0.25 -34.68 -9.06
N PRO A 486 0.72 -34.72 -10.32
CA PRO A 486 0.57 -35.91 -11.13
C PRO A 486 1.17 -37.07 -10.35
N VAL A 487 0.33 -38.02 -9.97
CA VAL A 487 0.77 -39.22 -9.27
C VAL A 487 1.78 -39.85 -10.19
N ALA A 488 3.06 -39.79 -9.82
CA ALA A 488 4.12 -40.46 -10.56
C ALA A 488 3.67 -41.92 -10.63
N CYS A 489 3.33 -42.38 -11.84
CA CYS A 489 2.70 -43.68 -12.03
C CYS A 489 3.61 -44.72 -11.40
N ARG A 490 3.21 -45.25 -10.23
CA ARG A 490 3.96 -46.33 -9.58
C ARG A 490 4.04 -47.45 -10.60
N ALA A 491 5.26 -47.87 -10.91
CA ALA A 491 5.45 -49.00 -11.79
C ALA A 491 4.70 -50.21 -11.20
N PRO A 492 4.02 -51.03 -12.02
CA PRO A 492 3.31 -52.20 -11.52
C PRO A 492 4.31 -53.20 -10.94
N GLY A 493 4.47 -53.22 -9.61
CA GLY A 493 5.45 -54.07 -8.94
C GLY A 493 5.62 -53.89 -7.42
N ASP A 494 5.35 -52.70 -6.87
CA ASP A 494 5.56 -52.45 -5.43
C ASP A 494 4.52 -53.15 -4.54
N SER A 495 4.86 -54.38 -4.14
CA SER A 495 4.09 -55.21 -3.21
C SER A 495 4.07 -54.62 -1.79
N TYR A 496 2.91 -54.60 -1.16
CA TYR A 496 2.79 -54.32 0.27
C TYR A 496 3.51 -55.39 1.09
N ARG A 497 4.39 -54.95 2.01
CA ARG A 497 4.73 -55.72 3.21
C ARG A 497 4.12 -55.02 4.42
N THR A 498 3.59 -55.87 5.31
CA THR A 498 2.85 -55.59 6.55
C THR A 498 3.65 -54.78 7.55
#